data_AF-A0A968NFA7-F1
#
_entry.id   AF-A0A968NFA7-F1
#
_cell.length_a   1.000
_cell.length_b   1.000
_cell.length_c   1.000
_cell.angle_alpha   90.00
_cell.angle_beta   90.00
_cell.angle_gamma   90.00
#
_symmetry.space_group_name_H-M   'P 1'
#
loop_
_entity.id
_entity.type
_entity.pdbx_description
1 polymer ?
#
loop_
_entity_poly.entity_id
_entity_poly.type
_entity_poly.pdbx_seq_one_letter_code
_entity_poly.pdbx_strand_id
1 'polypeptide(L)'
;MDETPIKAAILHALQACANSSPLRTSALQLVQELGYHSTRTLELAPNTAHGLQQTFGIALEPHRALTDAWQTVDVLLQLTDEEMRGAGVQSLLPFDSSRQVDNARIESYLFLRSGCGARATPAPSLPRLPAR
;
A
#
# COMPACT_ATOMS: atom_id res chain seq x y z
N MET A 1 19.10 7.18 21.51
CA MET A 1 18.61 6.03 20.72
C MET A 1 19.51 5.92 19.52
N ASP A 2 20.31 4.86 19.41
CA ASP A 2 21.14 4.63 18.23
C ASP A 2 20.22 4.39 17.03
N GLU A 3 20.25 5.28 16.04
CA GLU A 3 19.48 5.16 14.78
C GLU A 3 19.98 4.01 13.88
N THR A 4 21.23 3.59 14.08
CA THR A 4 21.94 2.61 13.26
C THR A 4 21.26 1.24 13.17
N PRO A 5 20.80 0.60 14.28
CA PRO A 5 20.10 -0.68 14.22
C PRO A 5 18.75 -0.60 13.49
N ILE A 6 17.96 0.46 13.70
CA ILE A 6 16.64 0.61 13.05
C ILE A 6 16.80 0.78 11.54
N LYS A 7 17.75 1.61 11.10
CA LYS A 7 18.02 1.80 9.67
C LYS A 7 18.47 0.50 8.99
N ALA A 8 19.28 -0.31 9.67
CA ALA A 8 19.70 -1.61 9.16
C ALA A 8 18.52 -2.59 9.03
N ALA A 9 17.61 -2.62 10.02
CA ALA A 9 16.42 -3.46 9.99
C ALA A 9 15.47 -3.08 8.84
N ILE A 10 15.20 -1.78 8.66
CA ILE A 10 14.38 -1.28 7.54
C ILE A 10 15.02 -1.65 6.19
N LEU A 11 16.33 -1.46 6.05
CA LEU A 11 17.04 -1.78 4.82
C LEU A 11 16.98 -3.29 4.51
N HIS A 12 17.14 -4.13 5.52
CA HIS A 12 16.99 -5.58 5.38
C HIS A 12 15.55 -5.97 4.95
N ALA A 13 14.52 -5.36 5.55
CA ALA A 13 13.13 -5.61 5.19
C ALA A 13 12.80 -5.16 3.75
N LEU A 14 13.35 -4.02 3.31
CA LEU A 14 13.23 -3.55 1.92
C LEU A 14 13.92 -4.51 0.94
N GLN A 15 15.11 -4.99 1.27
CA GLN A 15 15.83 -5.96 0.46
C GLN A 15 15.07 -7.30 0.38
N ALA A 16 14.44 -7.74 1.46
CA ALA A 16 13.59 -8.92 1.45
C ALA A 16 12.41 -8.75 0.48
N CYS A 17 11.78 -7.57 0.42
CA CYS A 17 10.72 -7.28 -0.54
C CYS A 17 11.19 -7.38 -2.00
N ALA A 18 12.43 -6.97 -2.28
CA ALA A 18 12.99 -7.05 -3.64
C ALA A 18 13.41 -8.46 -4.04
N ASN A 19 13.91 -9.25 -3.09
CA ASN A 19 14.67 -10.47 -3.38
C ASN A 19 13.98 -11.77 -2.94
N SER A 20 12.92 -11.70 -2.12
CA SER A 20 12.31 -12.88 -1.49
C SER A 20 10.84 -13.07 -1.90
N SER A 21 10.42 -14.33 -1.99
CA SER A 21 9.02 -14.73 -2.04
C SER A 21 8.66 -15.51 -0.78
N PRO A 22 7.49 -15.25 -0.14
CA PRO A 22 6.37 -14.44 -0.64
C PRO A 22 6.47 -12.95 -0.27
N LEU A 23 6.26 -12.07 -1.25
CA LEU A 23 6.27 -10.60 -1.07
C LEU A 23 5.29 -10.11 0.02
N ARG A 24 4.18 -10.82 0.25
CA ARG A 24 3.23 -10.49 1.32
C ARG A 24 3.91 -10.52 2.69
N THR A 25 4.71 -11.55 2.96
CA THR A 25 5.41 -11.71 4.24
C THR A 25 6.47 -10.63 4.43
N SER A 26 7.28 -10.37 3.39
CA SER A 26 8.31 -9.33 3.45
C SER A 26 7.72 -7.92 3.59
N ALA A 27 6.59 -7.64 2.93
CA ALA A 27 5.89 -6.37 3.07
C ALA A 27 5.27 -6.19 4.47
N LEU A 28 4.72 -7.27 5.05
CA LEU A 28 4.24 -7.27 6.44
C LEU A 28 5.39 -7.00 7.43
N GLN A 29 6.54 -7.64 7.22
CA GLN A 29 7.72 -7.37 8.04
C GLN A 29 8.16 -5.91 7.92
N LEU A 30 8.21 -5.35 6.71
CA LEU A 30 8.57 -3.95 6.49
C LEU A 30 7.68 -2.99 7.28
N VAL A 31 6.36 -3.15 7.22
CA VAL A 31 5.46 -2.26 7.96
C VAL A 31 5.60 -2.42 9.47
N GLN A 32 5.91 -3.62 9.96
CA GLN A 32 6.23 -3.85 11.38
C GLN A 32 7.54 -3.18 11.81
N GLU A 33 8.59 -3.24 11.00
CA GLU A 33 9.87 -2.53 11.28
C GLU A 33 9.70 -1.01 11.27
N LEU A 34 8.70 -0.51 10.53
CA LEU A 34 8.30 0.90 10.56
C LEU A 34 7.45 1.27 11.78
N GLY A 35 7.15 0.31 12.66
CA GLY A 35 6.37 0.49 13.88
C GLY A 35 4.86 0.31 13.73
N TYR A 36 4.39 -0.20 12.59
CA TYR A 36 2.97 -0.48 12.36
C TYR A 36 2.65 -1.92 12.72
N HIS A 37 1.91 -2.10 13.81
CA HIS A 37 1.49 -3.40 14.29
C HIS A 37 -0.04 -3.49 14.33
N SER A 38 -0.60 -4.50 13.69
CA SER A 38 -2.00 -4.90 13.85
C SER A 38 -2.15 -6.39 13.59
N THR A 39 -3.10 -7.01 14.28
CA THR A 39 -3.54 -8.39 14.03
C THR A 39 -4.63 -8.48 12.98
N ARG A 40 -5.17 -7.33 12.52
CA ARG A 40 -6.25 -7.25 11.55
C ARG A 40 -5.71 -7.37 10.12
N THR A 41 -5.57 -8.60 9.67
CA THR A 41 -5.22 -8.93 8.28
C THR A 41 -6.43 -9.49 7.54
N LEU A 42 -6.53 -9.24 6.23
CA LEU A 42 -7.62 -9.75 5.41
C LEU A 42 -7.06 -10.40 4.13
N GLU A 43 -7.61 -11.54 3.75
CA GLU A 43 -7.40 -12.14 2.44
C GLU A 43 -8.60 -11.83 1.54
N LEU A 44 -8.34 -11.19 0.40
CA LEU A 44 -9.37 -10.89 -0.59
C LEU A 44 -9.48 -12.05 -1.58
N ALA A 45 -10.71 -12.51 -1.82
CA ALA A 45 -11.01 -13.51 -2.84
C ALA A 45 -12.28 -13.09 -3.61
N PRO A 46 -12.19 -12.59 -4.86
CA PRO A 46 -10.96 -12.41 -5.65
C PRO A 46 -10.15 -11.17 -5.20
N ASN A 47 -8.82 -11.27 -5.25
CA ASN A 47 -7.88 -10.21 -4.88
C ASN A 47 -7.75 -9.13 -5.97
N THR A 48 -8.87 -8.50 -6.33
CA THR A 48 -8.98 -7.47 -7.39
C THR A 48 -9.42 -6.14 -6.81
N ALA A 49 -9.21 -5.04 -7.55
CA ALA A 49 -9.69 -3.71 -7.15
C ALA A 49 -11.21 -3.71 -6.91
N HIS A 50 -11.98 -4.35 -7.79
CA HIS A 50 -13.43 -4.51 -7.62
C HIS A 50 -13.77 -5.31 -6.35
N GLY A 51 -13.05 -6.41 -6.08
CA GLY A 51 -13.21 -7.18 -4.85
C GLY A 51 -12.98 -6.33 -3.60
N LEU A 52 -11.90 -5.54 -3.59
CA LEU A 52 -11.60 -4.59 -2.50
C LEU A 52 -12.73 -3.57 -2.31
N GLN A 53 -13.24 -2.97 -3.39
CA GLN A 53 -14.35 -2.01 -3.32
C GLN A 53 -15.62 -2.63 -2.73
N GLN A 54 -15.97 -3.85 -3.15
CA GLN A 54 -17.13 -4.56 -2.62
C GLN A 54 -16.96 -4.93 -1.14
N THR A 55 -15.78 -5.40 -0.74
CA THR A 55 -15.52 -5.83 0.64
C THR A 55 -15.59 -4.67 1.63
N PHE A 56 -15.06 -3.51 1.25
CA PHE A 56 -15.05 -2.33 2.14
C PHE A 56 -16.19 -1.35 1.87
N GLY A 57 -17.02 -1.59 0.86
CA GLY A 57 -18.10 -0.67 0.47
C GLY A 57 -17.59 0.71 0.02
N ILE A 58 -16.37 0.77 -0.52
CA ILE A 58 -15.69 2.02 -0.90
C ILE A 58 -15.68 2.22 -2.43
N ALA A 59 -15.72 3.48 -2.85
CA ALA A 59 -15.39 3.86 -4.22
C ALA A 59 -13.92 4.25 -4.28
N LEU A 60 -13.14 3.57 -5.14
CA LEU A 60 -11.78 3.99 -5.46
C LEU A 60 -11.84 4.90 -6.67
N GLU A 61 -11.24 6.08 -6.57
CA GLU A 61 -11.07 7.00 -7.70
C GLU A 61 -9.99 6.44 -8.65
N PRO A 62 -10.34 5.94 -9.85
CA PRO A 62 -9.42 5.17 -10.69
C PRO A 62 -8.17 5.95 -11.08
N HIS A 63 -8.29 7.26 -11.30
CA HIS A 63 -7.18 8.13 -11.66
C HIS A 63 -6.21 8.41 -10.49
N ARG A 64 -6.68 8.37 -9.25
CA ARG A 64 -5.83 8.59 -8.06
C ARG A 64 -5.20 7.29 -7.58
N ALA A 65 -5.96 6.20 -7.58
CA ALA A 65 -5.50 4.89 -7.13
C ALA A 65 -4.83 4.07 -8.24
N LEU A 66 -4.91 4.49 -9.51
CA LEU A 66 -4.41 3.78 -10.68
C LEU A 66 -4.95 2.33 -10.74
N THR A 67 -6.22 2.14 -10.38
CA THR A 67 -6.83 0.80 -10.24
C THR A 67 -6.79 -0.02 -11.53
N ASP A 68 -6.79 0.65 -12.68
CA ASP A 68 -6.69 0.01 -14.00
C ASP A 68 -5.33 -0.69 -14.22
N ALA A 69 -4.30 -0.28 -13.48
CA ALA A 69 -2.98 -0.92 -13.53
C ALA A 69 -2.88 -2.13 -12.58
N TRP A 70 -3.82 -2.28 -11.64
CA TRP A 70 -3.79 -3.34 -10.63
C TRP A 70 -4.24 -4.66 -11.25
N GLN A 71 -3.32 -5.63 -11.33
CA GLN A 71 -3.66 -7.01 -11.65
C GLN A 71 -4.15 -7.76 -10.41
N THR A 72 -3.54 -7.47 -9.26
CA THR A 72 -3.91 -8.04 -7.97
C THR A 72 -3.79 -6.99 -6.86
N VAL A 73 -4.55 -7.16 -5.79
CA VAL A 73 -4.43 -6.35 -4.57
C VAL A 73 -4.63 -7.22 -3.33
N ASP A 74 -3.69 -7.15 -2.41
CA ASP A 74 -3.73 -7.84 -1.13
C ASP A 74 -3.77 -6.82 0.00
N VAL A 75 -4.70 -7.02 0.94
CA VAL A 75 -4.73 -6.26 2.19
C VAL A 75 -3.70 -6.85 3.13
N LEU A 76 -2.67 -6.07 3.47
CA LEU A 76 -1.64 -6.49 4.41
C LEU A 76 -2.15 -6.37 5.83
N LEU A 77 -2.59 -5.17 6.22
CA LEU A 77 -3.15 -4.92 7.54
C LEU A 77 -4.07 -3.69 7.54
N GLN A 78 -4.94 -3.63 8.54
CA GLN A 78 -5.77 -2.46 8.84
C GLN A 78 -5.35 -1.87 10.19
N LEU A 79 -5.03 -0.59 10.21
CA LEU A 79 -4.82 0.14 11.47
C LEU A 79 -6.08 0.90 11.83
N THR A 80 -6.58 0.66 13.03
CA THR A 80 -7.67 1.45 13.63
C THR A 80 -7.12 2.59 14.49
N ASP A 81 -7.97 3.58 14.76
CA ASP A 81 -7.64 4.68 15.68
C ASP A 81 -7.22 4.17 17.07
N GLU A 82 -7.85 3.11 17.59
CA GLU A 82 -7.49 2.52 18.88
C GLU A 82 -6.06 1.94 18.89
N GLU A 83 -5.67 1.25 17.81
CA GLU A 83 -4.32 0.67 17.68
C GLU A 83 -3.25 1.76 17.55
N MET A 84 -3.53 2.87 16.83
CA MET A 84 -2.59 3.98 16.76
C MET A 84 -2.48 4.77 18.06
N ARG A 85 -3.58 4.88 18.83
CA ARG A 85 -3.57 5.51 20.15
C ARG A 85 -2.75 4.71 21.17
N GLY A 86 -2.81 3.38 21.12
CA GLY A 86 -2.07 2.49 22.02
C GLY A 86 -0.58 2.33 21.70
N ALA A 87 -0.18 2.47 20.43
CA ALA A 87 1.18 2.19 19.97
C ALA A 87 2.19 3.36 20.13
N GLY A 88 1.78 4.52 20.66
CA GLY A 88 2.65 5.70 20.75
C GLY A 88 3.00 6.35 19.39
N VAL A 89 2.35 5.91 18.31
CA VAL A 89 2.56 6.37 16.91
C VAL A 89 1.86 7.72 16.64
N GLN A 90 1.12 8.27 17.61
CA GLN A 90 0.41 9.55 17.49
C GLN A 90 1.29 10.75 17.07
N SER A 91 2.62 10.67 17.23
CA SER A 91 3.50 11.80 16.88
C SER A 91 3.72 11.99 15.37
N LEU A 92 3.53 10.94 14.55
CA LEU A 92 3.85 10.99 13.11
C LEU A 92 2.60 11.08 12.20
N LEU A 93 1.45 10.60 12.66
CA LEU A 93 0.17 10.69 11.96
C LEU A 93 -0.89 11.15 12.95
N PRO A 94 -1.06 12.47 13.16
CA PRO A 94 -2.14 12.96 13.99
C PRO A 94 -3.48 12.61 13.33
N PHE A 95 -4.19 11.61 13.88
CA PHE A 95 -5.62 11.45 13.65
C PHE A 95 -6.32 12.61 14.32
N ASP A 96 -6.43 13.71 13.59
CA ASP A 96 -7.34 14.75 14.00
C ASP A 96 -8.74 14.33 13.53
N SER A 97 -9.44 13.59 14.40
CA SER A 97 -10.85 13.23 14.21
C SER A 97 -11.77 14.47 14.10
N SER A 98 -11.22 15.68 14.33
CA SER A 98 -11.87 16.96 14.05
C SER A 98 -11.52 17.56 12.68
N ARG A 99 -10.47 17.10 11.99
CA ARG A 99 -10.14 17.51 10.61
C ARG A 99 -10.82 16.59 9.61
N GLN A 100 -11.81 17.15 8.94
CA GLN A 100 -12.33 16.62 7.69
C GLN A 100 -11.29 16.84 6.58
N VAL A 101 -10.67 15.76 6.12
CA VAL A 101 -9.99 15.77 4.81
C VAL A 101 -11.07 15.42 3.79
N ASP A 102 -11.39 16.34 2.88
CA ASP A 102 -12.45 16.17 1.87
C ASP A 102 -13.80 15.69 2.45
N ASN A 103 -14.23 16.21 3.61
CA ASN A 103 -15.46 15.82 4.33
C ASN A 103 -15.56 14.34 4.77
N ALA A 104 -14.46 13.58 4.72
CA ALA A 104 -14.41 12.20 5.19
C ALA A 104 -13.82 12.11 6.60
N ARG A 105 -14.50 11.37 7.50
CA ARG A 105 -13.94 10.93 8.78
C ARG A 105 -13.05 9.72 8.53
N ILE A 106 -11.75 9.84 8.79
CA ILE A 106 -10.79 8.75 8.61
C ILE A 106 -10.66 8.00 9.94
N GLU A 107 -11.25 6.81 10.02
CA GLU A 107 -11.27 5.97 11.24
C GLU A 107 -10.30 4.78 11.16
N SER A 108 -9.77 4.50 9.97
CA SER A 108 -8.76 3.46 9.77
C SER A 108 -7.87 3.72 8.54
N TYR A 109 -6.67 3.14 8.55
CA TYR A 109 -5.77 3.05 7.40
C TYR A 109 -5.68 1.59 6.91
N LEU A 110 -5.72 1.42 5.59
CA LEU A 110 -5.46 0.13 4.95
C LEU A 110 -4.09 0.14 4.30
N PHE A 111 -3.26 -0.84 4.65
CA PHE A 111 -2.00 -1.11 3.95
C PHE A 111 -2.25 -2.16 2.88
N LEU A 112 -1.98 -1.78 1.64
CA LEU A 112 -2.24 -2.60 0.46
C LEU A 112 -0.93 -2.93 -0.24
N ARG A 113 -0.84 -4.17 -0.74
CA ARG A 113 0.13 -4.56 -1.76
C ARG A 113 -0.62 -4.73 -3.07
N SER A 114 -0.29 -3.95 -4.10
CA SER A 114 -0.82 -4.17 -5.44
C SER A 114 0.25 -4.78 -6.35
N GLY A 115 -0.13 -5.82 -7.09
CA GLY A 115 0.63 -6.29 -8.23
C GLY A 115 0.21 -5.48 -9.46
N CYS A 116 1.14 -4.72 -10.04
CA CYS A 116 0.87 -3.98 -11.27
C CYS A 116 1.40 -4.75 -12.49
N GLY A 117 0.62 -4.80 -13.55
CA GLY A 117 1.09 -5.28 -14.83
C GLY A 117 2.02 -4.27 -15.47
N ALA A 118 3.13 -4.73 -16.07
CA ALA A 118 3.89 -3.87 -16.97
C ALA A 118 2.98 -3.45 -18.12
N ARG A 119 2.53 -2.19 -18.12
CA ARG A 119 1.84 -1.62 -19.26
C ARG A 119 2.88 -1.58 -20.37
N ALA A 120 2.74 -2.42 -21.39
CA ALA A 120 3.56 -2.31 -22.59
C ALA A 120 3.34 -0.92 -23.16
N THR A 121 4.30 -0.02 -22.98
CA THR A 121 4.31 1.25 -23.69
C THR A 121 4.36 0.89 -25.17
N PRO A 122 3.35 1.22 -26.00
CA PRO A 122 3.51 1.05 -27.43
C PRO A 122 4.72 1.89 -27.83
N ALA A 123 5.72 1.24 -28.45
CA ALA A 123 6.91 1.93 -28.93
C ALA A 123 6.46 3.11 -29.81
N PRO A 124 7.07 4.30 -29.68
CA PRO A 124 6.74 5.41 -30.55
C PRO A 124 7.01 4.98 -32.00
N SER A 125 5.95 4.92 -32.81
CA SER A 125 6.05 4.63 -34.23
C SER A 125 6.85 5.76 -34.90
N LEU A 126 8.12 5.49 -35.18
CA LEU A 126 8.97 6.37 -35.97
C LEU A 126 8.30 6.63 -37.34
N PRO A 127 8.10 7.89 -37.75
CA PRO A 127 7.59 8.20 -39.07
C PRO A 127 8.59 7.69 -40.12
N ARG A 128 8.12 6.85 -41.04
CA ARG A 128 8.93 6.39 -42.19
C ARG A 128 9.25 7.61 -43.06
N LEU A 129 10.52 7.95 -43.17
CA LEU A 129 11.02 8.96 -44.11
C LEU A 129 10.67 8.52 -45.55
N PRO A 130 10.17 9.42 -46.41
CA PRO A 130 9.96 9.09 -47.82
C PRO A 130 11.30 8.84 -48.50
N ALA A 131 11.40 7.74 -49.24
CA ALA A 131 12.54 7.44 -50.09
C ALA A 131 12.65 8.53 -51.18
N ARG A 132 13.84 9.11 -51.32
CA ARG A 132 14.24 9.96 -52.44
C ARG A 132 14.90 9.12 -53.52
#